data_AF-A0A0P7ZUW1-F1
#
_entry.id   AF-A0A0P7ZUW1-F1
#
_cell.length_a   1.000
_cell.length_b   1.000
_cell.length_c   1.000
_cell.angle_alpha   90.00
_cell.angle_beta   90.00
_cell.angle_gamma   90.00
#
_symmetry.space_group_name_H-M   'P 1'
#
loop_
_entity.id
_entity.type
_entity.pdbx_description
1 polymer ?
#
loop_
_entity_poly.entity_id
_entity_poly.type
_entity_poly.pdbx_seq_one_letter_code
_entity_poly.pdbx_strand_id
1 'polypeptide(L)'
;MTTLYQPSERAVERATNYSFWIVFGIALYTPFEEFFLRWLPGIIPVALRFVPEFILYWLLFVVCCSRLMRGYPLRKTPIDWLIGAFFLATIISMVLNSSPVIGSIINLRTIWRYLSVFYIVVNMDISPKELKLMLNGLKIVMLAQGLIGSIQYFLPAGFNQAFFAPREFEIGDYQGESMAATGDLKVGATAGTFSDSAVLSAFLLVGLSLFLSSAYAVGGSLIPNGFDVSGMGALLFGIFASKKRAALAIALITPLMVFYVYNKRKTLANVTWLYGGIALLAVIMLAVAGVAVESFSGADDRQKSIDLGAYFLQVFSPEYWQQSNEQARGWFMQVILNGLFNTQSWFGFGPDFAVTQESLRETLSSASEMAKLERDAGVFDDSFWFAFIAYFGIVGTVIYGFILKRLYDAARWLIRSSAEPELRTLGATFATLVFVTVLYTFVERIFRLRAFSFYFWLLAGLVINMCHMKMALIKAARQPHATAIGDSRKLLQ
;
A
#
# COMPACT_ATOMS: atom_id res chain seq x y z
N MET A 1 19.14 -14.44 -30.15
CA MET A 1 18.86 -13.01 -29.89
C MET A 1 18.23 -12.43 -31.13
N THR A 2 16.91 -12.51 -31.23
CA THR A 2 16.13 -11.91 -32.31
C THR A 2 15.75 -10.50 -31.86
N THR A 3 16.31 -9.50 -32.53
CA THR A 3 15.93 -8.09 -32.42
C THR A 3 14.45 -7.98 -32.78
N LEU A 4 13.61 -7.82 -31.76
CA LEU A 4 12.18 -7.57 -31.90
C LEU A 4 11.99 -6.29 -32.72
N TYR A 5 11.41 -6.48 -33.91
CA TYR A 5 10.57 -5.55 -34.66
C TYR A 5 10.34 -4.22 -33.93
N GLN A 6 11.11 -3.19 -34.28
CA GLN A 6 10.71 -1.81 -34.02
C GLN A 6 9.45 -1.59 -34.86
N PRO A 7 8.26 -1.44 -34.25
CA PRO A 7 7.10 -1.05 -35.02
C PRO A 7 7.47 0.27 -35.70
N SER A 8 7.30 0.33 -37.02
CA SER A 8 7.63 1.49 -37.84
C SER A 8 7.32 2.76 -37.05
N GLU A 9 8.38 3.47 -36.66
CA GLU A 9 8.30 4.80 -36.08
C GLU A 9 7.61 5.67 -37.11
N ARG A 10 6.27 5.66 -37.14
CA ARG A 10 5.55 6.86 -37.49
C ARG A 10 5.92 7.83 -36.39
N ALA A 11 6.96 8.60 -36.70
CA ALA A 11 7.39 9.82 -36.07
C ALA A 11 6.24 10.82 -36.06
N VAL A 12 5.17 10.49 -35.33
CA VAL A 12 4.50 11.50 -34.54
C VAL A 12 5.57 11.86 -33.53
N GLU A 13 6.21 13.01 -33.73
CA GLU A 13 6.90 13.73 -32.66
C GLU A 13 6.10 13.46 -31.38
N ARG A 14 6.61 12.59 -30.51
CA ARG A 14 5.95 12.35 -29.24
C ARG A 14 6.11 13.65 -28.49
N ALA A 15 5.13 14.54 -28.64
CA ALA A 15 4.89 15.62 -27.74
C ALA A 15 5.15 15.06 -26.34
N THR A 16 6.04 15.72 -25.61
CA THR A 16 6.41 15.38 -24.24
C THR A 16 5.18 14.88 -23.51
N ASN A 17 5.24 13.67 -22.96
CA ASN A 17 4.10 13.07 -22.27
C ASN A 17 3.91 13.80 -20.94
N TYR A 18 3.28 14.98 -20.99
CA TYR A 18 3.12 15.88 -19.84
C TYR A 18 2.43 15.17 -18.68
N SER A 19 1.44 14.31 -18.97
CA SER A 19 0.76 13.49 -17.98
C SER A 19 1.72 12.57 -17.22
N PHE A 20 2.70 11.97 -17.92
CA PHE A 20 3.72 11.13 -17.29
C PHE A 20 4.61 11.93 -16.36
N TRP A 21 5.10 13.09 -16.81
CA TRP A 21 5.97 13.92 -15.99
C TRP A 21 5.27 14.48 -14.75
N ILE A 22 3.97 14.80 -14.84
CA ILE A 22 3.17 15.22 -13.68
C ILE A 22 3.05 14.07 -12.68
N VAL A 23 2.63 12.87 -13.12
CA VAL A 23 2.51 11.70 -12.22
C VAL A 23 3.86 11.32 -11.62
N PHE A 24 4.92 11.34 -12.42
CA PHE A 24 6.29 11.07 -11.97
C PHE A 24 6.75 12.11 -10.94
N GLY A 25 6.54 13.40 -11.20
CA GLY A 25 6.86 14.47 -10.27
C GLY A 25 6.13 14.34 -8.93
N ILE A 26 4.82 14.05 -8.95
CA ILE A 26 4.04 13.77 -7.74
C ILE A 26 4.58 12.53 -7.03
N ALA A 27 4.89 11.46 -7.77
CA ALA A 27 5.48 10.25 -7.19
C ALA A 27 6.86 10.46 -6.57
N LEU A 28 7.63 11.47 -6.99
CA LEU A 28 8.88 11.84 -6.32
C LEU A 28 8.64 12.78 -5.14
N TYR A 29 7.64 13.65 -5.22
CA TYR A 29 7.31 14.66 -4.20
C TYR A 29 6.61 14.07 -2.97
N THR A 30 5.64 13.18 -3.14
CA THR A 30 4.77 12.67 -2.05
C THR A 30 5.53 12.20 -0.80
N PRO A 31 6.67 11.49 -0.90
CA PRO A 31 7.41 11.06 0.28
C PRO A 31 8.02 12.21 1.09
N PHE A 32 8.33 13.32 0.43
CA PHE A 32 8.93 14.51 1.03
C PHE A 32 7.91 15.62 1.31
N GLU A 33 6.63 15.41 0.97
CA GLU A 33 5.55 16.39 1.10
C GLU A 33 5.52 17.00 2.50
N GLU A 34 5.38 16.18 3.54
CA GLU A 34 5.29 16.65 4.93
C GLU A 34 6.52 17.43 5.38
N PHE A 35 7.71 17.03 4.91
CA PHE A 35 8.94 17.76 5.21
C PHE A 35 8.96 19.14 4.57
N PHE A 36 8.53 19.29 3.31
CA PHE A 36 8.45 20.60 2.67
C PHE A 36 7.37 21.48 3.32
N LEU A 37 6.20 20.89 3.61
CA LEU A 37 5.07 21.61 4.18
C LEU A 37 5.37 22.14 5.59
N ARG A 38 6.21 21.45 6.38
CA ARG A 38 6.62 21.90 7.71
C ARG A 38 7.21 23.33 7.71
N TRP A 39 7.94 23.69 6.66
CA TRP A 39 8.66 24.97 6.59
C TRP A 39 7.76 26.15 6.21
N LEU A 40 6.47 25.91 5.95
CA LEU A 40 5.51 26.95 5.59
C LEU A 40 4.72 27.44 6.81
N PRO A 41 4.45 28.76 6.90
CA PRO A 41 3.74 29.33 8.04
C PRO A 41 2.21 29.19 7.93
N GLY A 42 1.55 29.15 9.09
CA GLY A 42 0.10 29.28 9.23
C GLY A 42 -0.70 28.13 8.62
N ILE A 43 -1.81 28.45 7.95
CA ILE A 43 -2.77 27.49 7.35
C ILE A 43 -2.31 26.92 6.00
N ILE A 44 -1.24 27.48 5.42
CA ILE A 44 -0.72 27.12 4.09
C ILE A 44 -0.42 25.60 3.96
N PRO A 45 0.25 24.94 4.93
CA PRO A 45 0.50 23.50 4.88
C PRO A 45 -0.77 22.67 4.67
N VAL A 46 -1.87 23.04 5.34
CA VAL A 46 -3.13 22.31 5.30
C VAL A 46 -3.78 22.41 3.93
N ALA A 47 -3.79 23.60 3.33
CA ALA A 47 -4.29 23.81 1.97
C ALA A 47 -3.45 23.06 0.94
N LEU A 48 -2.12 23.12 1.06
CA LEU A 48 -1.20 22.49 0.10
C LEU A 48 -1.24 20.96 0.13
N ARG A 49 -1.62 20.32 1.24
CA ARG A 49 -1.85 18.86 1.31
C ARG A 49 -2.89 18.37 0.29
N PHE A 50 -3.83 19.23 -0.11
CA PHE A 50 -4.85 18.88 -1.10
C PHE A 50 -4.42 19.13 -2.54
N VAL A 51 -3.36 19.91 -2.77
CA VAL A 51 -2.91 20.29 -4.12
C VAL A 51 -2.55 19.07 -4.97
N PRO A 52 -1.74 18.08 -4.50
CA PRO A 52 -1.46 16.89 -5.29
C PRO A 52 -2.73 16.13 -5.67
N GLU A 53 -3.71 16.03 -4.77
CA GLU A 53 -4.99 15.37 -5.06
C GLU A 53 -5.79 16.11 -6.13
N PHE A 54 -5.90 17.43 -6.03
CA PHE A 54 -6.58 18.24 -7.04
C PHE A 54 -5.91 18.15 -8.41
N ILE A 55 -4.57 18.17 -8.46
CA ILE A 55 -3.81 17.97 -9.69
C ILE A 55 -4.12 16.60 -10.30
N LEU A 56 -4.21 15.55 -9.49
CA LEU A 56 -4.53 14.20 -9.97
C LEU A 56 -5.97 14.11 -10.50
N TYR A 57 -6.95 14.70 -9.83
CA TYR A 57 -8.33 14.72 -10.32
C TYR A 57 -8.46 15.51 -11.62
N TRP A 58 -7.80 16.67 -11.70
CA TRP A 58 -7.73 17.44 -12.94
C TRP A 58 -7.05 16.66 -14.06
N LEU A 59 -5.93 16.00 -13.77
CA LEU A 59 -5.21 15.19 -14.74
C LEU A 59 -6.03 13.99 -15.22
N LEU A 60 -6.80 13.36 -14.33
CA LEU A 60 -7.75 12.30 -14.71
C LEU A 60 -8.76 12.80 -15.73
N PHE A 61 -9.36 13.97 -15.48
CA PHE A 61 -10.28 14.62 -16.42
C PHE A 61 -9.60 14.88 -17.77
N VAL A 62 -8.42 15.51 -17.77
CA VAL A 62 -7.66 15.82 -19.00
C VAL A 62 -7.32 14.55 -19.80
N VAL A 63 -6.82 13.50 -19.14
CA VAL A 63 -6.44 12.24 -19.82
C VAL A 63 -7.67 11.55 -20.42
N CYS A 64 -8.79 11.51 -19.70
CA CYS A 64 -10.02 10.90 -20.20
C CYS A 64 -10.61 11.71 -21.37
N CYS A 65 -10.75 13.03 -21.21
CA CYS A 65 -11.29 13.92 -22.24
C CYS A 65 -10.42 13.91 -23.50
N SER A 66 -9.09 14.00 -23.37
CA SER A 66 -8.17 13.97 -24.52
C SER A 66 -8.32 12.67 -25.32
N ARG A 67 -8.49 11.54 -24.63
CA ARG A 67 -8.66 10.23 -25.27
C ARG A 67 -10.00 10.14 -26.03
N LEU A 68 -11.08 10.59 -25.40
CA LEU A 68 -12.42 10.62 -26.00
C LEU A 68 -12.50 11.57 -27.19
N MET A 69 -11.92 12.78 -27.09
CA MET A 69 -11.88 13.75 -28.18
C MET A 69 -11.07 13.26 -29.39
N ARG A 70 -10.08 12.40 -29.18
CA ARG A 70 -9.32 11.72 -30.25
C ARG A 70 -10.06 10.51 -30.85
N GLY A 71 -11.28 10.22 -30.40
CA GLY A 71 -12.08 9.09 -30.86
C GLY A 71 -11.64 7.72 -30.31
N TYR A 72 -10.73 7.69 -29.33
CA TYR A 72 -10.30 6.44 -28.72
C TYR A 72 -11.16 6.12 -27.49
N PRO A 73 -11.67 4.88 -27.35
CA PRO A 73 -12.36 4.49 -26.14
C PRO A 73 -11.39 4.45 -24.95
N LEU A 74 -11.92 4.70 -23.75
CA LEU A 74 -11.19 4.46 -22.50
C LEU A 74 -10.77 2.98 -22.43
N ARG A 75 -9.57 2.74 -21.91
CA ARG A 75 -9.04 1.38 -21.78
C ARG A 75 -9.78 0.69 -20.64
N LYS A 76 -10.58 -0.32 -20.99
CA LYS A 76 -11.29 -1.18 -20.03
C LYS A 76 -10.30 -1.88 -19.12
N THR A 77 -10.62 -1.98 -17.84
CA THR A 77 -9.81 -2.67 -16.84
C THR A 77 -10.56 -3.87 -16.27
N PRO A 78 -9.86 -4.89 -15.75
CA PRO A 78 -10.52 -6.05 -15.14
C PRO A 78 -11.27 -5.73 -13.83
N ILE A 79 -11.13 -4.51 -13.29
CA ILE A 79 -11.75 -4.09 -12.04
C ILE A 79 -12.89 -3.09 -12.20
N ASP A 80 -13.15 -2.55 -13.40
CA ASP A 80 -14.17 -1.51 -13.62
C ASP A 80 -15.55 -1.90 -13.09
N TRP A 81 -16.01 -3.11 -13.44
CA TRP A 81 -17.30 -3.63 -12.97
C TRP A 81 -17.33 -3.91 -11.47
N LEU A 82 -16.21 -4.35 -10.89
CA LEU A 82 -16.11 -4.62 -9.46
C LEU A 82 -16.12 -3.32 -8.65
N ILE A 83 -15.47 -2.27 -9.17
CA ILE A 83 -15.55 -0.93 -8.59
C ILE A 83 -16.99 -0.42 -8.64
N GLY A 84 -17.67 -0.51 -9.79
CA GLY A 84 -19.08 -0.16 -9.90
C GLY A 84 -19.97 -0.92 -8.91
N ALA A 85 -19.76 -2.24 -8.79
CA ALA A 85 -20.46 -3.07 -7.82
C ALA A 85 -20.16 -2.68 -6.36
N PHE A 86 -18.91 -2.32 -6.04
CA PHE A 86 -18.53 -1.84 -4.71
C PHE A 86 -19.24 -0.53 -4.36
N PHE A 87 -19.23 0.46 -5.26
CA PHE A 87 -19.94 1.72 -5.04
C PHE A 87 -21.45 1.51 -4.91
N LEU A 88 -22.04 0.62 -5.71
CA LEU A 88 -23.45 0.25 -5.58
C LEU A 88 -23.75 -0.40 -4.21
N ALA A 89 -22.91 -1.33 -3.76
CA ALA A 89 -23.05 -1.95 -2.44
C ALA A 89 -22.94 -0.90 -1.31
N THR A 90 -22.04 0.07 -1.44
CA THR A 90 -21.91 1.19 -0.51
C THR A 90 -23.17 2.07 -0.49
N ILE A 91 -23.75 2.39 -1.66
CA ILE A 91 -25.00 3.15 -1.74
C ILE A 91 -26.15 2.39 -1.06
N ILE A 92 -26.25 1.08 -1.30
CA ILE A 92 -27.23 0.23 -0.62
C ILE A 92 -27.02 0.29 0.90
N SER A 93 -25.78 0.16 1.36
CA SER A 93 -25.43 0.28 2.78
C SER A 93 -25.84 1.64 3.38
N MET A 94 -25.57 2.74 2.67
CA MET A 94 -25.95 4.08 3.10
C MET A 94 -27.47 4.23 3.24
N VAL A 95 -28.23 3.71 2.28
CA VAL A 95 -29.71 3.79 2.29
C VAL A 95 -30.30 2.93 3.40
N LEU A 96 -29.82 1.69 3.57
CA LEU A 96 -30.34 0.77 4.58
C LEU A 96 -30.09 1.26 6.01
N ASN A 97 -28.94 1.92 6.24
CA ASN A 97 -28.55 2.39 7.58
C ASN A 97 -28.81 3.90 7.79
N SER A 98 -29.49 4.56 6.86
CA SER A 98 -29.73 6.02 6.90
C SER A 98 -28.47 6.86 7.16
N SER A 99 -27.34 6.43 6.58
CA SER A 99 -26.05 7.06 6.86
C SER A 99 -25.93 8.44 6.21
N PRO A 100 -25.42 9.46 6.93
CA PRO A 100 -25.16 10.79 6.39
C PRO A 100 -24.26 10.73 5.15
N VAL A 101 -24.68 11.41 4.08
CA VAL A 101 -23.96 11.43 2.80
C VAL A 101 -22.54 12.00 2.96
N ILE A 102 -22.38 13.06 3.76
CA ILE A 102 -21.09 13.73 3.95
C ILE A 102 -20.08 12.80 4.66
N GLY A 103 -20.47 12.20 5.80
CA GLY A 103 -19.61 11.26 6.53
C GLY A 103 -19.23 10.05 5.68
N SER A 104 -20.21 9.50 4.95
CA SER A 104 -20.02 8.42 3.98
C SER A 104 -18.99 8.75 2.91
N ILE A 105 -19.08 9.94 2.30
CA ILE A 105 -18.14 10.41 1.26
C ILE A 105 -16.75 10.63 1.84
N ILE A 106 -16.62 11.13 3.07
CA ILE A 106 -15.32 11.34 3.73
C ILE A 106 -14.60 10.00 3.94
N ASN A 107 -15.30 8.98 4.43
CA ASN A 107 -14.73 7.65 4.61
C ASN A 107 -14.37 7.00 3.26
N LEU A 108 -15.29 7.06 2.30
CA LEU A 108 -15.07 6.51 0.95
C LEU A 108 -13.90 7.19 0.22
N ARG A 109 -13.81 8.52 0.31
CA ARG A 109 -12.68 9.30 -0.19
C ARG A 109 -11.38 8.81 0.45
N THR A 110 -11.35 8.57 1.75
CA THR A 110 -10.12 8.17 2.45
C THR A 110 -9.55 6.87 1.89
N ILE A 111 -10.41 5.91 1.53
CA ILE A 111 -10.03 4.61 0.98
C ILE A 111 -9.65 4.71 -0.51
N TRP A 112 -10.42 5.49 -1.28
CA TRP A 112 -10.35 5.48 -2.74
C TRP A 112 -9.73 6.73 -3.36
N ARG A 113 -9.21 7.69 -2.58
CA ARG A 113 -8.69 8.99 -3.09
C ARG A 113 -7.67 8.85 -4.24
N TYR A 114 -6.82 7.83 -4.19
CA TYR A 114 -5.80 7.60 -5.22
C TYR A 114 -6.20 6.57 -6.29
N LEU A 115 -7.46 6.11 -6.30
CA LEU A 115 -8.00 5.35 -7.43
C LEU A 115 -7.93 6.15 -8.74
N SER A 116 -7.97 7.49 -8.63
CA SER A 116 -7.72 8.39 -9.76
C SER A 116 -6.37 8.13 -10.43
N VAL A 117 -5.30 7.89 -9.65
CA VAL A 117 -3.95 7.58 -10.15
C VAL A 117 -3.96 6.32 -11.01
N PHE A 118 -4.68 5.29 -10.57
CA PHE A 118 -4.83 4.06 -11.34
C PHE A 118 -5.42 4.34 -12.72
N TYR A 119 -6.54 5.08 -12.79
CA TYR A 119 -7.21 5.37 -14.06
C TYR A 119 -6.44 6.34 -14.97
N ILE A 120 -5.71 7.31 -14.39
CA ILE A 120 -4.76 8.17 -15.13
C ILE A 120 -3.73 7.28 -15.82
N VAL A 121 -3.03 6.46 -15.03
CA VAL A 121 -1.90 5.66 -15.52
C VAL A 121 -2.35 4.61 -16.52
N VAL A 122 -3.51 3.96 -16.33
CA VAL A 122 -4.04 2.99 -17.30
C VAL A 122 -4.28 3.61 -18.67
N ASN A 123 -4.79 4.85 -18.73
CA ASN A 123 -5.19 5.51 -19.96
C ASN A 123 -4.08 6.30 -20.66
N MET A 124 -2.92 6.46 -20.02
CA MET A 124 -1.72 7.05 -20.60
C MET A 124 -1.00 6.09 -21.56
N ASP A 125 -0.24 6.63 -22.51
CA ASP A 125 0.67 5.85 -23.34
C ASP A 125 2.07 5.88 -22.73
N ILE A 126 2.43 4.84 -21.97
CA ILE A 126 3.72 4.77 -21.26
C ILE A 126 4.67 3.88 -22.05
N SER A 127 5.83 4.42 -22.40
CA SER A 127 6.90 3.70 -23.06
C SER A 127 7.73 2.86 -22.08
N PRO A 128 8.45 1.82 -22.55
CA PRO A 128 9.37 1.06 -21.70
C PRO A 128 10.45 1.92 -21.05
N LYS A 129 10.91 2.97 -21.73
CA LYS A 129 11.89 3.93 -21.18
C LYS A 129 11.32 4.72 -20.00
N GLU A 130 10.09 5.21 -20.14
CA GLU A 130 9.35 5.90 -19.07
C GLU A 130 9.05 4.98 -17.90
N LEU A 131 8.69 3.71 -18.14
CA LEU A 131 8.53 2.72 -17.09
C LEU A 131 9.85 2.53 -16.31
N LYS A 132 10.97 2.34 -17.02
CA LYS A 132 12.28 2.20 -16.39
C LYS A 132 12.65 3.43 -15.56
N LEU A 133 12.40 4.62 -16.09
CA LEU A 133 12.62 5.89 -15.39
C LEU A 133 11.76 5.95 -14.11
N MET A 134 10.48 5.61 -14.20
CA MET A 134 9.56 5.54 -13.07
C MET A 134 10.10 4.60 -11.99
N LEU A 135 10.40 3.33 -12.33
CA LEU A 135 10.89 2.34 -11.37
C LEU A 135 12.21 2.77 -10.72
N ASN A 136 13.15 3.35 -11.48
CA ASN A 136 14.41 3.84 -10.94
C ASN A 136 14.22 5.05 -10.03
N GLY A 137 13.36 6.00 -10.40
CA GLY A 137 13.01 7.14 -9.55
C GLY A 137 12.39 6.67 -8.23
N LEU A 138 11.48 5.70 -8.27
CA LEU A 138 10.91 5.10 -7.06
C LEU A 138 11.98 4.45 -6.19
N LYS A 139 12.91 3.66 -6.76
CA LYS A 139 14.02 3.08 -5.99
C LYS A 139 14.86 4.14 -5.28
N ILE A 140 15.21 5.23 -5.97
CA ILE A 140 16.02 6.32 -5.42
C ILE A 140 15.29 6.96 -4.23
N VAL A 141 14.01 7.30 -4.38
CA VAL A 141 13.24 7.94 -3.31
C VAL A 141 13.02 7.00 -2.13
N MET A 142 12.73 5.72 -2.38
CA MET A 142 12.61 4.70 -1.33
C MET A 142 13.91 4.56 -0.55
N LEU A 143 15.05 4.51 -1.23
CA LEU A 143 16.36 4.44 -0.61
C LEU A 143 16.67 5.71 0.20
N ALA A 144 16.36 6.89 -0.34
CA ALA A 144 16.53 8.15 0.36
C ALA A 144 15.72 8.17 1.67
N GLN A 145 14.46 7.77 1.64
CA GLN A 145 13.63 7.67 2.85
C GLN A 145 14.15 6.62 3.83
N GLY A 146 14.58 5.45 3.34
CA GLY A 146 15.18 4.41 4.16
C GLY A 146 16.41 4.93 4.90
N LEU A 147 17.29 5.65 4.20
CA LEU A 147 18.48 6.27 4.78
C LEU A 147 18.15 7.39 5.76
N ILE A 148 17.20 8.28 5.45
CA ILE A 148 16.77 9.33 6.37
C ILE A 148 16.19 8.71 7.65
N GLY A 149 15.29 7.73 7.53
CA GLY A 149 14.73 7.01 8.67
C GLY A 149 15.78 6.23 9.48
N SER A 150 16.84 5.75 8.81
CA SER A 150 17.99 5.10 9.46
C SER A 150 18.84 6.11 10.25
N ILE A 151 19.14 7.26 9.65
CA ILE A 151 19.96 8.31 10.28
C ILE A 151 19.22 8.89 11.49
N GLN A 152 17.93 9.15 11.37
CA GLN A 152 17.08 9.65 12.47
C GLN A 152 17.16 8.78 13.72
N TYR A 153 17.35 7.48 13.57
CA TYR A 153 17.43 6.55 14.69
C TYR A 153 18.57 6.89 15.65
N PHE A 154 19.68 7.42 15.11
CA PHE A 154 20.86 7.79 15.87
C PHE A 154 20.86 9.26 16.31
N LEU A 155 19.87 10.05 15.89
CA LEU A 155 19.78 11.46 16.25
C LEU A 155 19.05 11.66 17.59
N PRO A 156 19.42 12.69 18.38
CA PRO A 156 18.69 13.03 19.60
C PRO A 156 17.21 13.34 19.31
N ALA A 157 16.32 12.96 20.22
CA ALA A 157 14.88 13.16 20.07
C ALA A 157 14.50 14.63 19.81
N GLY A 158 15.15 15.57 20.51
CA GLY A 158 14.95 17.01 20.30
C GLY A 158 15.31 17.47 18.88
N PHE A 159 16.35 16.89 18.25
CA PHE A 159 16.68 17.18 16.86
C PHE A 159 15.61 16.62 15.91
N ASN A 160 15.16 15.38 16.15
CA ASN A 160 14.11 14.76 15.33
C ASN A 160 12.79 15.55 15.39
N GLN A 161 12.38 15.99 16.58
CA GLN A 161 11.22 16.86 16.74
C GLN A 161 11.43 18.23 16.06
N ALA A 162 12.59 18.86 16.26
CA ALA A 162 12.90 20.18 15.70
C ALA A 162 13.07 20.20 14.17
N PHE A 163 13.47 19.08 13.54
CA PHE A 163 13.75 19.04 12.10
C PHE A 163 12.78 18.20 11.27
N PHE A 164 12.24 17.10 11.81
CA PHE A 164 11.33 16.21 11.07
C PHE A 164 9.85 16.19 11.51
N ALA A 165 9.51 16.43 12.78
CA ALA A 165 8.10 16.48 13.21
C ALA A 165 7.29 17.64 12.56
N PRO A 166 6.03 17.44 12.12
CA PRO A 166 5.19 18.54 11.64
C PRO A 166 4.99 19.60 12.73
N ARG A 167 4.73 20.85 12.32
CA ARG A 167 4.24 21.86 13.27
C ARG A 167 2.77 21.59 13.57
N GLU A 168 2.39 21.77 14.83
CA GLU A 168 1.00 21.83 15.25
C GLU A 168 0.30 22.98 14.51
N PHE A 169 -0.94 22.76 14.12
CA PHE A 169 -1.79 23.80 13.55
C PHE A 169 -3.19 23.71 14.13
N GLU A 170 -3.77 24.86 14.41
CA GLU A 170 -5.15 25.01 14.87
C GLU A 170 -5.93 25.78 13.79
N ILE A 171 -7.07 25.26 13.36
CA ILE A 171 -7.99 25.94 12.45
C ILE A 171 -9.38 25.90 13.07
N GLY A 172 -9.81 27.03 13.66
CA GLY A 172 -11.02 27.06 14.46
C GLY A 172 -10.90 26.09 15.65
N ASP A 173 -11.91 25.24 15.85
CA ASP A 173 -11.90 24.19 16.89
C ASP A 173 -11.14 22.92 16.47
N TYR A 174 -10.56 22.87 15.26
CA TYR A 174 -9.84 21.70 14.76
C TYR A 174 -8.34 21.82 15.03
N GLN A 175 -7.84 21.01 15.97
CA GLN A 175 -6.41 20.83 16.21
C GLN A 175 -5.88 19.68 15.34
N GLY A 176 -4.96 20.00 14.43
CA GLY A 176 -4.29 19.01 13.59
C GLY A 176 -3.13 18.36 14.32
N GLU A 177 -3.42 17.39 15.19
CA GLU A 177 -2.38 16.67 15.91
C GLU A 177 -1.70 15.61 15.04
N SER A 178 -0.37 15.64 15.02
CA SER A 178 0.46 14.56 14.50
C SER A 178 1.14 13.90 15.68
N MET A 179 1.16 12.56 15.76
CA MET A 179 1.85 11.83 16.84
C MET A 179 3.32 12.24 16.99
N ALA A 180 3.96 12.68 15.90
CA ALA A 180 5.32 13.23 15.96
C ALA A 180 5.41 14.63 16.58
N ALA A 181 4.36 15.44 16.45
CA ALA A 181 4.26 16.80 16.96
C ALA A 181 3.91 16.81 18.46
N THR A 182 2.97 15.95 18.88
CA THR A 182 2.56 15.80 20.28
C THR A 182 3.58 15.06 21.15
N GLY A 183 4.64 14.49 20.55
CA GLY A 183 5.64 13.70 21.26
C GLY A 183 5.20 12.27 21.59
N ASP A 184 4.03 11.83 21.11
CA ASP A 184 3.48 10.49 21.32
C ASP A 184 4.15 9.38 20.49
N LEU A 185 5.09 9.74 19.61
CA LEU A 185 6.00 8.77 19.03
C LEU A 185 6.72 8.03 20.15
N LYS A 186 6.66 6.68 20.11
CA LYS A 186 7.46 5.84 21.00
C LYS A 186 8.91 6.33 21.00
N VAL A 187 9.50 6.52 22.18
CA VAL A 187 10.86 7.06 22.32
C VAL A 187 11.82 6.31 21.40
N GLY A 188 12.46 7.03 20.47
CA GLY A 188 13.39 6.47 19.48
C GLY A 188 12.76 5.83 18.23
N ALA A 189 11.45 5.98 17.99
CA ALA A 189 10.83 5.63 16.71
C ALA A 189 11.10 6.70 15.65
N THR A 190 11.35 6.28 14.41
CA THR A 190 11.63 7.19 13.29
C THR A 190 10.46 7.27 12.31
N ALA A 191 10.33 8.42 11.66
CA ALA A 191 9.27 8.70 10.69
C ALA A 191 9.81 9.13 9.32
N GLY A 192 11.12 9.23 9.15
CA GLY A 192 11.73 9.72 7.91
C GLY A 192 11.29 11.16 7.67
N THR A 193 11.00 11.51 6.42
CA THR A 193 10.37 12.82 6.14
C THR A 193 8.86 12.81 6.30
N PHE A 194 8.28 11.69 6.73
CA PHE A 194 6.87 11.60 7.05
C PHE A 194 6.60 12.06 8.48
N SER A 195 5.34 12.37 8.76
CA SER A 195 4.84 12.72 10.09
C SER A 195 4.60 11.51 11.00
N ASP A 196 4.62 10.29 10.45
CA ASP A 196 4.23 9.06 11.16
C ASP A 196 5.10 7.86 10.73
N SER A 197 5.59 7.14 11.73
CA SER A 197 6.27 5.83 11.62
C SER A 197 5.47 4.77 10.83
N ALA A 198 4.13 4.78 10.91
CA ALA A 198 3.26 3.87 10.15
C ALA A 198 3.38 4.14 8.65
N VAL A 199 3.35 5.42 8.26
CA VAL A 199 3.47 5.85 6.87
C VAL A 199 4.86 5.51 6.34
N LEU A 200 5.92 5.81 7.08
CA LEU A 200 7.29 5.44 6.71
C LEU A 200 7.40 3.92 6.47
N SER A 201 7.03 3.12 7.47
CA SER A 201 7.21 1.67 7.40
C SER A 201 6.40 1.03 6.27
N ALA A 202 5.16 1.47 6.04
CA ALA A 202 4.35 1.04 4.91
C ALA A 202 4.99 1.44 3.57
N PHE A 203 5.48 2.67 3.45
CA PHE A 203 6.18 3.13 2.27
C PHE A 203 7.46 2.30 2.00
N LEU A 204 8.27 2.04 3.02
CA LEU A 204 9.49 1.24 2.90
C LEU A 204 9.19 -0.23 2.54
N LEU A 205 8.03 -0.80 2.90
CA LEU A 205 7.60 -2.11 2.43
C LEU A 205 7.35 -2.15 0.91
N VAL A 206 6.85 -1.05 0.33
CA VAL A 206 6.77 -0.90 -1.14
C VAL A 206 8.19 -0.93 -1.73
N GLY A 207 9.10 -0.16 -1.15
CA GLY A 207 10.51 -0.12 -1.55
C GLY A 207 11.17 -1.49 -1.47
N LEU A 208 11.00 -2.20 -0.35
CA LEU A 208 11.59 -3.52 -0.14
C LEU A 208 11.08 -4.52 -1.17
N SER A 209 9.77 -4.50 -1.45
CA SER A 209 9.15 -5.32 -2.50
C SER A 209 9.76 -5.02 -3.87
N LEU A 210 10.03 -3.74 -4.18
CA LEU A 210 10.62 -3.30 -5.44
C LEU A 210 12.10 -3.72 -5.58
N PHE A 211 12.90 -3.54 -4.54
CA PHE A 211 14.32 -3.93 -4.52
C PHE A 211 14.48 -5.45 -4.65
N LEU A 212 13.76 -6.23 -3.84
CA LEU A 212 13.76 -7.69 -3.93
C LEU A 212 13.28 -8.18 -5.30
N SER A 213 12.19 -7.60 -5.81
CA SER A 213 11.65 -7.99 -7.12
C SER A 213 12.65 -7.70 -8.24
N SER A 214 13.34 -6.56 -8.19
CA SER A 214 14.35 -6.20 -9.18
C SER A 214 15.58 -7.09 -9.10
N ALA A 215 16.07 -7.36 -7.89
CA ALA A 215 17.24 -8.20 -7.66
C ALA A 215 17.07 -9.61 -8.27
N TYR A 216 15.85 -10.15 -8.21
CA TYR A 216 15.56 -11.52 -8.66
C TYR A 216 14.89 -11.64 -10.03
N ALA A 217 14.67 -10.52 -10.73
CA ALA A 217 14.06 -10.48 -12.07
C ALA A 217 14.95 -11.13 -13.13
N VAL A 218 16.26 -10.89 -13.07
CA VAL A 218 17.27 -11.48 -13.97
C VAL A 218 17.74 -12.79 -13.34
N GLY A 219 17.05 -13.89 -13.66
CA GLY A 219 17.29 -15.19 -13.04
C GLY A 219 18.68 -15.75 -13.35
N GLY A 220 19.64 -15.54 -12.44
CA GLY A 220 21.00 -16.07 -12.58
C GLY A 220 21.76 -16.24 -11.26
N SER A 221 21.63 -15.30 -10.32
CA SER A 221 22.30 -15.39 -9.02
C SER A 221 21.32 -15.42 -7.85
N LEU A 222 21.67 -16.19 -6.80
CA LEU A 222 21.03 -16.11 -5.49
C LEU A 222 21.42 -14.85 -4.74
N ILE A 223 22.62 -14.32 -5.03
CA ILE A 223 23.17 -13.13 -4.40
C ILE A 223 22.92 -11.94 -5.33
N PRO A 224 22.13 -10.93 -4.90
CA PRO A 224 21.89 -9.71 -5.66
C PRO A 224 23.17 -8.87 -5.84
N ASN A 225 23.10 -7.86 -6.72
CA ASN A 225 24.15 -6.85 -6.81
C ASN A 225 24.34 -6.15 -5.45
N GLY A 226 25.56 -5.76 -5.10
CA GLY A 226 25.88 -5.05 -3.86
C GLY A 226 25.03 -3.80 -3.64
N PHE A 227 24.66 -3.08 -4.70
CA PHE A 227 23.73 -1.95 -4.61
C PHE A 227 22.32 -2.36 -4.16
N ASP A 228 21.79 -3.47 -4.67
CA ASP A 228 20.48 -3.97 -4.24
C ASP A 228 20.56 -4.51 -2.81
N VAL A 229 21.66 -5.18 -2.43
CA VAL A 229 21.91 -5.67 -1.06
C VAL A 229 21.98 -4.51 -0.07
N SER A 230 22.78 -3.48 -0.35
CA SER A 230 22.89 -2.30 0.53
C SER A 230 21.56 -1.55 0.60
N GLY A 231 20.84 -1.42 -0.53
CA GLY A 231 19.52 -0.83 -0.57
C GLY A 231 18.50 -1.59 0.29
N MET A 232 18.44 -2.92 0.17
CA MET A 232 17.58 -3.76 1.02
C MET A 232 17.96 -3.66 2.49
N GLY A 233 19.26 -3.61 2.82
CA GLY A 233 19.74 -3.40 4.20
C GLY A 233 19.28 -2.06 4.78
N ALA A 234 19.44 -0.97 4.03
CA ALA A 234 18.98 0.36 4.43
C ALA A 234 17.45 0.42 4.63
N LEU A 235 16.68 -0.21 3.73
CA LEU A 235 15.22 -0.28 3.86
C LEU A 235 14.80 -1.11 5.07
N LEU A 236 15.41 -2.28 5.30
CA LEU A 236 15.12 -3.13 6.46
C LEU A 236 15.47 -2.42 7.77
N PHE A 237 16.60 -1.74 7.83
CA PHE A 237 16.98 -0.96 9.00
C PHE A 237 16.04 0.23 9.21
N GLY A 238 15.62 0.93 8.16
CA GLY A 238 14.60 1.97 8.25
C GLY A 238 13.25 1.46 8.77
N ILE A 239 12.79 0.28 8.31
CA ILE A 239 11.58 -0.38 8.83
C ILE A 239 11.77 -0.74 10.30
N PHE A 240 12.92 -1.29 10.68
CA PHE A 240 13.25 -1.59 12.06
C PHE A 240 13.24 -0.33 12.94
N ALA A 241 13.86 0.76 12.48
CA ALA A 241 13.96 2.04 13.16
C ALA A 241 12.58 2.71 13.38
N SER A 242 11.59 2.43 12.53
CA SER A 242 10.22 2.90 12.73
C SER A 242 9.54 2.30 13.96
N LYS A 243 10.10 1.22 14.54
CA LYS A 243 9.54 0.44 15.66
C LYS A 243 8.14 -0.13 15.40
N LYS A 244 7.67 -0.19 14.14
CA LYS A 244 6.39 -0.83 13.78
C LYS A 244 6.56 -2.34 13.63
N ARG A 245 6.15 -3.10 14.66
CA ARG A 245 6.31 -4.56 14.75
C ARG A 245 5.71 -5.31 13.56
N ALA A 246 4.49 -4.98 13.18
CA ALA A 246 3.82 -5.62 12.06
C ALA A 246 4.55 -5.37 10.74
N ALA A 247 5.02 -4.14 10.50
CA ALA A 247 5.80 -3.84 9.31
C ALA A 247 7.10 -4.63 9.27
N LEU A 248 7.80 -4.76 10.40
CA LEU A 248 9.01 -5.59 10.50
C LEU A 248 8.72 -7.07 10.23
N ALA A 249 7.67 -7.64 10.83
CA ALA A 249 7.26 -9.02 10.59
C ALA A 249 6.93 -9.25 9.10
N ILE A 250 6.20 -8.33 8.49
CA ILE A 250 5.86 -8.37 7.06
C ILE A 250 7.12 -8.21 6.19
N ALA A 251 8.05 -7.34 6.58
CA ALA A 251 9.32 -7.16 5.89
C ALA A 251 10.14 -8.45 5.87
N LEU A 252 10.16 -9.19 6.99
CA LEU A 252 10.84 -10.48 7.10
C LEU A 252 10.23 -11.54 6.20
N ILE A 253 8.91 -11.57 5.99
CA ILE A 253 8.25 -12.55 5.09
C ILE A 253 8.20 -12.10 3.63
N THR A 254 8.46 -10.83 3.32
CA THR A 254 8.46 -10.27 1.95
C THR A 254 9.36 -11.07 0.98
N PRO A 255 10.59 -11.48 1.33
CA PRO A 255 11.40 -12.35 0.47
C PRO A 255 10.71 -13.65 0.05
N LEU A 256 10.02 -14.32 0.98
CA LEU A 256 9.24 -15.53 0.70
C LEU A 256 8.12 -15.24 -0.31
N MET A 257 7.42 -14.13 -0.14
CA MET A 257 6.38 -13.69 -1.07
C MET A 257 6.94 -13.44 -2.47
N VAL A 258 8.09 -12.78 -2.59
CA VAL A 258 8.74 -12.52 -3.88
C VAL A 258 9.13 -13.84 -4.56
N PHE A 259 9.69 -14.80 -3.84
CA PHE A 259 10.03 -16.11 -4.42
C PHE A 259 8.80 -16.92 -4.83
N TYR A 260 7.73 -16.85 -4.04
CA TYR A 260 6.43 -17.43 -4.40
C TYR A 260 5.86 -16.80 -5.69
N VAL A 261 5.90 -15.47 -5.78
CA VAL A 261 5.46 -14.68 -6.93
C VAL A 261 6.32 -14.91 -8.18
N TYR A 262 7.58 -15.32 -8.05
CA TYR A 262 8.38 -15.79 -9.18
C TYR A 262 8.24 -17.29 -9.47
N ASN A 263 7.45 -18.02 -8.68
CA ASN A 263 7.31 -19.49 -8.75
C ASN A 263 8.66 -20.24 -8.63
N LYS A 264 9.62 -19.67 -7.87
CA LYS A 264 10.93 -20.30 -7.62
C LYS A 264 10.82 -21.31 -6.47
N ARG A 265 10.07 -22.41 -6.66
CA ARG A 265 9.73 -23.38 -5.59
C ARG A 265 10.95 -23.91 -4.81
N LYS A 266 12.05 -24.22 -5.50
CA LYS A 266 13.30 -24.69 -4.85
C LYS A 266 13.91 -23.60 -3.94
N THR A 267 14.06 -22.39 -4.45
CA THR A 267 14.57 -21.25 -3.66
C THR A 267 13.64 -20.91 -2.50
N LEU A 268 12.32 -20.93 -2.73
CA LEU A 268 11.33 -20.72 -1.69
C LEU A 268 11.48 -21.74 -0.56
N ALA A 269 11.60 -23.03 -0.88
CA ALA A 269 11.82 -24.09 0.11
C ALA A 269 13.12 -23.85 0.90
N ASN A 270 14.23 -23.54 0.22
CA ASN A 270 15.52 -23.30 0.87
C ASN A 270 15.47 -22.10 1.83
N VAL A 271 14.86 -20.99 1.40
CA VAL A 271 14.72 -19.78 2.24
C VAL A 271 13.75 -20.02 3.39
N THR A 272 12.68 -20.79 3.16
CA THR A 272 11.75 -21.21 4.23
C THR A 272 12.46 -22.06 5.27
N TRP A 273 13.29 -23.02 4.86
CA TRP A 273 14.11 -23.82 5.77
C TRP A 273 15.13 -22.98 6.53
N LEU A 274 15.78 -22.02 5.87
CA LEU A 274 16.70 -21.08 6.52
C LEU A 274 15.96 -20.27 7.61
N TYR A 275 14.80 -19.70 7.28
CA TYR A 275 14.00 -18.94 8.25
C TYR A 275 13.46 -19.82 9.37
N GLY A 276 13.02 -21.04 9.06
CA GLY A 276 12.61 -22.03 10.06
C GLY A 276 13.75 -22.39 11.00
N GLY A 277 14.96 -22.57 10.47
CA GLY A 277 16.16 -22.81 11.27
C GLY A 277 16.53 -21.63 12.16
N ILE A 278 16.50 -20.40 11.63
CA ILE A 278 16.76 -19.18 12.42
C ILE A 278 15.69 -19.00 13.51
N ALA A 279 14.41 -19.21 13.18
CA ALA A 279 13.32 -19.12 14.15
C ALA A 279 13.44 -20.19 15.25
N LEU A 280 13.77 -21.43 14.88
CA LEU A 280 14.02 -22.51 15.83
C LEU A 280 15.21 -22.19 16.74
N LEU A 281 16.31 -21.71 16.19
CA LEU A 281 17.48 -21.26 16.97
C LEU A 281 17.11 -20.13 17.92
N ALA A 282 16.31 -19.16 17.47
CA ALA A 282 15.82 -18.08 18.33
C ALA A 282 14.96 -18.63 19.48
N VAL A 283 14.04 -19.56 19.21
CA VAL A 283 13.21 -20.21 20.24
C VAL A 283 14.08 -21.00 21.22
N ILE A 284 15.09 -21.74 20.75
CA ILE A 284 16.02 -22.46 21.63
C ILE A 284 16.81 -21.48 22.50
N MET A 285 17.36 -20.42 21.90
CA MET A 285 18.07 -19.38 22.65
C MET A 285 17.18 -18.71 23.69
N LEU A 286 15.90 -18.50 23.38
CA LEU A 286 14.92 -17.96 24.32
C LEU A 286 14.52 -18.95 25.41
N ALA A 287 14.43 -20.24 25.11
CA ALA A 287 14.17 -21.26 26.13
C ALA A 287 15.36 -21.39 27.09
N VAL A 288 16.59 -21.29 26.56
CA VAL A 288 17.83 -21.32 27.36
C VAL A 288 18.00 -20.03 28.17
N ALA A 289 17.79 -18.87 27.57
CA ALA A 289 17.88 -17.57 28.24
C ALA A 289 16.69 -17.31 29.18
N GLY A 290 15.51 -17.85 28.87
CA GLY A 290 14.26 -17.72 29.62
C GLY A 290 14.24 -18.42 30.97
N VAL A 291 15.23 -19.28 31.25
CA VAL A 291 15.55 -19.72 32.63
C VAL A 291 16.05 -18.55 33.49
N ALA A 292 16.45 -17.41 32.89
CA ALA A 292 16.99 -16.24 33.58
C ALA A 292 16.12 -14.96 33.46
N VAL A 293 14.92 -15.04 32.88
CA VAL A 293 14.04 -13.86 32.66
C VAL A 293 12.85 -13.90 33.60
N GLU A 294 13.07 -13.48 34.85
CA GLU A 294 11.98 -13.22 35.80
C GLU A 294 11.24 -11.92 35.43
N SER A 295 9.91 -12.03 35.37
CA SER A 295 8.90 -10.97 35.51
C SER A 295 9.06 -9.68 34.68
N PHE A 296 8.54 -9.69 33.45
CA PHE A 296 8.18 -8.47 32.73
C PHE A 296 6.75 -8.01 33.09
N SER A 297 6.55 -7.54 34.33
CA SER A 297 5.28 -6.95 34.79
C SER A 297 5.35 -5.42 34.74
N GLY A 298 4.98 -4.81 33.61
CA GLY A 298 4.93 -3.35 33.53
C GLY A 298 4.21 -2.86 32.27
N ALA A 299 2.96 -2.45 32.42
CA ALA A 299 2.17 -1.85 31.34
C ALA A 299 2.59 -0.39 31.02
N ASP A 300 3.29 0.29 31.94
CA ASP A 300 3.70 1.71 31.79
C ASP A 300 5.10 1.93 31.20
N ASP A 301 5.97 0.92 31.16
CA ASP A 301 7.29 1.02 30.50
C ASP A 301 7.23 0.89 28.96
N ARG A 302 6.02 0.70 28.41
CA ARG A 302 5.73 0.57 26.97
C ARG A 302 6.19 1.75 26.13
N GLN A 303 6.28 2.94 26.75
CA GLN A 303 6.68 4.18 26.10
C GLN A 303 8.13 4.59 26.41
N LYS A 304 8.76 4.04 27.47
CA LYS A 304 10.02 4.55 28.03
C LYS A 304 11.24 3.63 27.89
N SER A 305 11.07 2.34 27.61
CA SER A 305 12.20 1.41 27.52
C SER A 305 12.79 1.31 26.10
N ILE A 306 14.12 1.40 26.01
CA ILE A 306 14.94 1.26 24.79
C ILE A 306 15.21 -0.22 24.46
N ASP A 307 14.82 -1.15 25.34
CA ASP A 307 15.16 -2.56 25.19
C ASP A 307 14.42 -3.22 24.01
N LEU A 308 15.15 -3.34 22.90
CA LEU A 308 14.71 -3.91 21.63
C LEU A 308 14.39 -5.41 21.74
N GLY A 309 15.09 -6.13 22.63
CA GLY A 309 14.86 -7.55 22.89
C GLY A 309 13.51 -7.76 23.55
N ALA A 310 13.26 -7.05 24.65
CA ALA A 310 11.97 -7.05 25.34
C ALA A 310 10.82 -6.64 24.39
N TYR A 311 11.05 -5.62 23.55
CA TYR A 311 10.05 -5.15 22.58
C TYR A 311 9.65 -6.20 21.54
N PHE A 312 10.60 -7.01 21.05
CA PHE A 312 10.32 -8.07 20.08
C PHE A 312 9.66 -9.28 20.74
N LEU A 313 10.18 -9.70 21.90
CA LEU A 313 9.73 -10.91 22.60
C LEU A 313 8.34 -10.79 23.21
N GLN A 314 7.90 -9.57 23.54
CA GLN A 314 6.58 -9.33 24.10
C GLN A 314 5.43 -9.81 23.18
N VAL A 315 5.60 -9.83 21.85
CA VAL A 315 4.55 -10.34 20.95
C VAL A 315 4.29 -11.84 21.15
N PHE A 316 5.25 -12.55 21.73
CA PHE A 316 5.12 -13.97 22.06
C PHE A 316 4.65 -14.19 23.51
N SER A 317 4.40 -13.12 24.28
CA SER A 317 3.92 -13.23 25.67
C SER A 317 2.42 -13.58 25.70
N PRO A 318 1.98 -14.50 26.58
CA PRO A 318 0.56 -14.82 26.74
C PRO A 318 -0.29 -13.60 27.10
N GLU A 319 0.23 -12.70 27.94
CA GLU A 319 -0.45 -11.50 28.42
C GLU A 319 -0.76 -10.53 27.27
N TYR A 320 0.14 -10.44 26.28
CA TYR A 320 -0.08 -9.63 25.08
C TYR A 320 -1.29 -10.14 24.29
N TRP A 321 -1.39 -11.46 24.09
CA TRP A 321 -2.50 -12.06 23.34
C TRP A 321 -3.82 -11.99 24.11
N GLN A 322 -3.78 -12.22 25.42
CA GLN A 322 -4.96 -12.05 26.25
C GLN A 322 -5.48 -10.61 26.20
N GLN A 323 -4.60 -9.62 26.38
CA GLN A 323 -4.97 -8.21 26.27
C GLN A 323 -5.47 -7.85 24.87
N SER A 324 -4.81 -8.32 23.81
CA SER A 324 -5.21 -8.03 22.43
C SER A 324 -6.60 -8.61 22.10
N ASN A 325 -6.88 -9.83 22.57
CA ASN A 325 -8.14 -10.52 22.32
C ASN A 325 -9.29 -9.98 23.17
N GLU A 326 -9.07 -9.74 24.46
CA GLU A 326 -10.13 -9.35 25.39
C GLU A 326 -10.35 -7.83 25.44
N GLN A 327 -9.29 -7.03 25.26
CA GLN A 327 -9.33 -5.59 25.52
C GLN A 327 -9.14 -4.72 24.27
N ALA A 328 -8.71 -5.29 23.14
CA ALA A 328 -8.46 -4.52 21.92
C ALA A 328 -9.14 -5.15 20.68
N ARG A 329 -8.36 -5.55 19.68
CA ARG A 329 -8.82 -5.85 18.32
C ARG A 329 -9.68 -7.11 18.24
N GLY A 330 -9.38 -8.12 19.04
CA GLY A 330 -10.17 -9.37 19.03
C GLY A 330 -11.59 -9.14 19.53
N TRP A 331 -11.76 -8.32 20.57
CA TRP A 331 -13.07 -7.96 21.09
C TRP A 331 -13.90 -7.19 20.05
N PHE A 332 -13.31 -6.19 19.39
CA PHE A 332 -13.99 -5.46 18.32
C PHE A 332 -14.41 -6.37 17.16
N MET A 333 -13.54 -7.30 16.75
CA MET A 333 -13.88 -8.29 15.72
C MET A 333 -15.11 -9.11 16.11
N GLN A 334 -15.18 -9.59 17.35
CA GLN A 334 -16.33 -10.36 17.84
C GLN A 334 -17.61 -9.52 17.85
N VAL A 335 -17.55 -8.28 18.35
CA VAL A 335 -18.70 -7.36 18.39
C VAL A 335 -19.24 -7.10 16.98
N ILE A 336 -18.37 -6.78 16.02
CA ILE A 336 -18.78 -6.51 14.64
C ILE A 336 -19.40 -7.74 13.99
N LEU A 337 -18.77 -8.91 14.11
CA LEU A 337 -19.29 -10.14 13.50
C LEU A 337 -20.62 -10.54 14.13
N ASN A 338 -20.72 -10.54 15.46
CA ASN A 338 -21.96 -10.86 16.16
C ASN A 338 -23.07 -9.88 15.78
N GLY A 339 -22.77 -8.58 15.76
CA GLY A 339 -23.70 -7.55 15.31
C GLY A 339 -24.21 -7.84 13.90
N LEU A 340 -23.31 -8.05 12.94
CA LEU A 340 -23.67 -8.29 11.53
C LEU A 340 -24.55 -9.53 11.35
N PHE A 341 -24.25 -10.63 12.05
CA PHE A 341 -25.03 -11.86 11.93
C PHE A 341 -26.38 -11.75 12.64
N ASN A 342 -26.45 -11.05 13.77
CA ASN A 342 -27.69 -10.89 14.53
C ASN A 342 -28.66 -9.93 13.84
N THR A 343 -28.16 -8.84 13.25
CA THR A 343 -28.98 -7.85 12.54
C THR A 343 -29.17 -8.18 11.06
N GLN A 344 -28.50 -9.22 10.54
CA GLN A 344 -28.47 -9.58 9.12
C GLN A 344 -27.98 -8.43 8.22
N SER A 345 -27.14 -7.54 8.73
CA SER A 345 -26.62 -6.37 8.01
C SER A 345 -25.52 -6.74 7.01
N TRP A 346 -25.83 -7.54 5.98
CA TRP A 346 -24.86 -8.03 4.99
C TRP A 346 -24.07 -6.94 4.24
N PHE A 347 -24.63 -5.74 4.16
CA PHE A 347 -24.04 -4.54 3.56
C PHE A 347 -23.33 -3.63 4.57
N GLY A 348 -23.19 -4.06 5.83
CA GLY A 348 -22.58 -3.28 6.90
C GLY A 348 -23.57 -2.36 7.60
N PHE A 349 -23.07 -1.60 8.55
CA PHE A 349 -23.80 -0.62 9.36
C PHE A 349 -23.75 0.80 8.76
N GLY A 350 -23.21 0.93 7.54
CA GLY A 350 -23.09 2.20 6.85
C GLY A 350 -21.65 2.71 6.82
N PRO A 351 -21.24 3.47 5.80
CA PRO A 351 -19.87 3.94 5.68
C PRO A 351 -19.56 5.17 6.55
N ASP A 352 -20.52 5.73 7.27
CA ASP A 352 -20.28 6.81 8.23
C ASP A 352 -19.83 6.26 9.60
N PHE A 353 -18.80 6.88 10.18
CA PHE A 353 -18.21 6.43 11.45
C PHE A 353 -19.21 6.51 12.60
N ALA A 354 -19.89 7.65 12.75
CA ALA A 354 -20.81 7.87 13.87
C ALA A 354 -22.01 6.92 13.81
N VAL A 355 -22.62 6.76 12.63
CA VAL A 355 -23.73 5.80 12.44
C VAL A 355 -23.29 4.36 12.65
N THR A 356 -22.10 3.98 12.21
CA THR A 356 -21.57 2.63 12.47
C THR A 356 -21.40 2.38 13.95
N GLN A 357 -20.83 3.35 14.68
CA GLN A 357 -20.62 3.24 16.12
C GLN A 357 -21.95 3.12 16.87
N GLU A 358 -22.94 3.95 16.52
CA GLU A 358 -24.26 3.89 17.15
C GLU A 358 -24.98 2.56 16.85
N SER A 359 -24.92 2.10 15.60
CA SER A 359 -25.51 0.80 15.20
C SER A 359 -24.87 -0.36 15.96
N LEU A 360 -23.54 -0.33 16.17
CA LEU A 360 -22.85 -1.31 16.99
C LEU A 360 -23.27 -1.20 18.47
N ARG A 361 -23.44 0.02 18.99
CA ARG A 361 -23.90 0.28 20.36
C ARG A 361 -25.26 -0.38 20.63
N GLU A 362 -26.19 -0.29 19.67
CA GLU A 362 -27.52 -0.92 19.74
C GLU A 362 -27.48 -2.45 19.79
N THR A 363 -26.41 -3.08 19.29
CA THR A 363 -26.23 -4.54 19.36
C THR A 363 -25.66 -5.05 20.69
N LEU A 364 -25.15 -4.15 21.53
CA LEU A 364 -24.58 -4.48 22.84
C LEU A 364 -25.67 -4.45 23.92
N SER A 365 -25.69 -5.45 24.80
CA SER A 365 -26.67 -5.52 25.90
C SER A 365 -26.15 -4.99 27.23
N SER A 366 -24.83 -4.88 27.41
CA SER A 366 -24.22 -4.44 28.67
C SER A 366 -23.77 -2.97 28.61
N ALA A 367 -24.14 -2.19 29.64
CA ALA A 367 -23.66 -0.81 29.80
C ALA A 367 -22.13 -0.72 29.87
N SER A 368 -21.46 -1.74 30.41
CA SER A 368 -19.99 -1.77 30.47
C SER A 368 -19.35 -1.93 29.09
N GLU A 369 -20.01 -2.66 28.18
CA GLU A 369 -19.55 -2.87 26.81
C GLU A 369 -19.80 -1.63 25.95
N MET A 370 -20.93 -0.95 26.15
CA MET A 370 -21.21 0.34 25.52
C MET A 370 -20.17 1.39 25.92
N ALA A 371 -19.88 1.53 27.21
CA ALA A 371 -18.86 2.45 27.71
C ALA A 371 -17.46 2.13 27.15
N LYS A 372 -17.16 0.83 26.96
CA LYS A 372 -15.90 0.39 26.32
C LYS A 372 -15.85 0.76 24.84
N LEU A 373 -16.94 0.56 24.10
CA LEU A 373 -17.06 0.96 22.70
C LEU A 373 -16.84 2.46 22.55
N GLU A 374 -17.43 3.30 23.40
CA GLU A 374 -17.26 4.76 23.39
C GLU A 374 -15.82 5.19 23.67
N ARG A 375 -15.19 4.60 24.70
CA ARG A 375 -13.81 4.91 25.07
C ARG A 375 -12.81 4.48 23.99
N ASP A 376 -13.00 3.30 23.40
CA ASP A 376 -12.01 2.65 22.55
C ASP A 376 -12.40 2.69 21.06
N ALA A 377 -13.37 3.52 20.65
CA ALA A 377 -13.89 3.59 19.28
C ALA A 377 -12.80 3.86 18.22
N GLY A 378 -11.70 4.53 18.60
CA GLY A 378 -10.54 4.72 17.73
C GLY A 378 -9.79 3.42 17.39
N VAL A 379 -9.76 2.46 18.32
CA VAL A 379 -9.08 1.15 18.17
C VAL A 379 -9.81 0.26 17.16
N PHE A 380 -11.15 0.35 17.12
CA PHE A 380 -11.98 -0.27 16.09
C PHE A 380 -11.51 0.15 14.70
N ASP A 381 -11.29 1.45 14.56
CA ASP A 381 -11.02 2.06 13.28
C ASP A 381 -9.62 1.63 12.78
N ASP A 382 -8.64 1.37 13.65
CA ASP A 382 -7.27 0.95 13.28
C ASP A 382 -7.15 -0.38 12.52
N SER A 383 -8.05 -1.35 12.77
CA SER A 383 -7.99 -2.67 12.12
C SER A 383 -8.83 -2.67 10.83
N PHE A 384 -8.19 -2.37 9.69
CA PHE A 384 -8.88 -2.06 8.44
C PHE A 384 -9.87 -3.14 7.99
N TRP A 385 -9.55 -4.43 8.04
CA TRP A 385 -10.50 -5.47 7.61
C TRP A 385 -11.79 -5.46 8.44
N PHE A 386 -11.69 -5.23 9.75
CA PHE A 386 -12.86 -5.25 10.63
C PHE A 386 -13.67 -3.96 10.47
N ALA A 387 -13.00 -2.82 10.41
CA ALA A 387 -13.63 -1.55 10.05
C ALA A 387 -14.31 -1.63 8.67
N PHE A 388 -13.66 -2.24 7.67
CA PHE A 388 -14.20 -2.38 6.33
C PHE A 388 -15.44 -3.29 6.28
N ILE A 389 -15.43 -4.38 7.07
CA ILE A 389 -16.59 -5.25 7.26
C ILE A 389 -17.73 -4.51 7.97
N ALA A 390 -17.43 -3.70 8.98
CA ALA A 390 -18.44 -2.88 9.66
C ALA A 390 -19.04 -1.83 8.72
N TYR A 391 -18.22 -1.12 7.94
CA TYR A 391 -18.69 -0.05 7.05
C TYR A 391 -19.41 -0.56 5.80
N PHE A 392 -18.88 -1.59 5.14
CA PHE A 392 -19.33 -2.04 3.81
C PHE A 392 -19.89 -3.47 3.80
N GLY A 393 -19.91 -4.12 4.96
CA GLY A 393 -20.44 -5.47 5.12
C GLY A 393 -19.55 -6.55 4.53
N ILE A 394 -20.04 -7.79 4.63
CA ILE A 394 -19.41 -8.96 4.03
C ILE A 394 -19.43 -8.83 2.50
N VAL A 395 -20.51 -8.30 1.93
CA VAL A 395 -20.64 -8.12 0.47
C VAL A 395 -19.58 -7.17 -0.07
N GLY A 396 -19.45 -5.97 0.50
CA GLY A 396 -18.44 -4.99 0.09
C GLY A 396 -17.02 -5.54 0.27
N THR A 397 -16.77 -6.23 1.38
CA THR A 397 -15.47 -6.87 1.67
C THR A 397 -15.11 -7.95 0.64
N VAL A 398 -16.05 -8.80 0.25
CA VAL A 398 -15.84 -9.84 -0.78
C VAL A 398 -15.58 -9.21 -2.15
N ILE A 399 -16.34 -8.19 -2.55
CA ILE A 399 -16.10 -7.45 -3.80
C ILE A 399 -14.68 -6.86 -3.80
N TYR A 400 -14.28 -6.24 -2.69
CA TYR A 400 -12.94 -5.68 -2.54
C TYR A 400 -11.85 -6.75 -2.63
N GLY A 401 -12.06 -7.92 -2.01
CA GLY A 401 -11.20 -9.10 -2.18
C GLY A 401 -11.06 -9.54 -3.64
N PHE A 402 -12.15 -9.50 -4.41
CA PHE A 402 -12.10 -9.78 -5.85
C PHE A 402 -11.34 -8.71 -6.65
N ILE A 403 -11.41 -7.44 -6.27
CA ILE A 403 -10.60 -6.36 -6.89
C ILE A 403 -9.11 -6.68 -6.71
N LEU A 404 -8.69 -6.97 -5.47
CA LEU A 404 -7.29 -7.34 -5.17
C LEU A 404 -6.86 -8.59 -5.95
N LYS A 405 -7.73 -9.61 -6.01
CA LYS A 405 -7.46 -10.84 -6.78
C LYS A 405 -7.26 -10.56 -8.27
N ARG A 406 -8.12 -9.76 -8.91
CA ARG A 406 -8.02 -9.43 -10.34
C ARG A 406 -6.73 -8.65 -10.64
N LEU A 407 -6.36 -7.73 -9.76
CA LEU A 407 -5.11 -6.99 -9.85
C LEU A 407 -3.89 -7.91 -9.71
N TYR A 408 -3.92 -8.86 -8.76
CA TYR A 408 -2.89 -9.90 -8.61
C TYR A 408 -2.77 -10.80 -9.85
N ASP A 409 -3.90 -11.24 -10.40
CA ASP A 409 -3.93 -12.10 -11.59
C ASP A 409 -3.28 -11.39 -12.80
N ALA A 410 -3.55 -10.09 -12.99
CA ALA A 410 -2.92 -9.27 -14.03
C ALA A 410 -1.41 -9.14 -13.83
N ALA A 411 -0.97 -8.89 -12.60
CA ALA A 411 0.44 -8.83 -12.24
C ALA A 411 1.16 -10.16 -12.54
N ARG A 412 0.55 -11.28 -12.14
CA ARG A 412 1.05 -12.63 -12.41
C ARG A 412 1.05 -12.99 -13.89
N TRP A 413 0.10 -12.47 -14.66
CA TRP A 413 0.12 -12.62 -16.12
C TRP A 413 1.30 -11.86 -16.70
N LEU A 414 1.55 -10.61 -16.27
CA LEU A 414 2.65 -9.77 -16.76
C LEU A 414 4.02 -10.40 -16.50
N ILE A 415 4.24 -10.97 -15.32
CA ILE A 415 5.48 -11.68 -14.96
C ILE A 415 5.72 -12.88 -15.89
N ARG A 416 4.65 -13.62 -16.21
CA ARG A 416 4.72 -14.86 -17.02
C ARG A 416 4.85 -14.57 -18.51
N SER A 417 4.25 -13.49 -19.00
CA SER A 417 4.22 -13.14 -20.42
C SER A 417 5.42 -12.30 -20.88
N SER A 418 6.22 -11.76 -19.96
CA SER A 418 7.30 -10.81 -20.29
C SER A 418 8.67 -11.41 -20.01
N ALA A 419 9.58 -11.28 -20.99
CA ALA A 419 11.00 -11.56 -20.80
C ALA A 419 11.79 -10.36 -20.25
N GLU A 420 11.29 -9.14 -20.47
CA GLU A 420 11.93 -7.88 -20.05
C GLU A 420 11.97 -7.78 -18.51
N PRO A 421 13.15 -7.51 -17.92
CA PRO A 421 13.31 -7.51 -16.46
C PRO A 421 12.51 -6.40 -15.78
N GLU A 422 12.33 -5.24 -16.41
CA GLU A 422 11.54 -4.13 -15.87
C GLU A 422 10.05 -4.51 -15.70
N LEU A 423 9.47 -5.21 -16.69
CA LEU A 423 8.08 -5.67 -16.64
C LEU A 423 7.88 -6.77 -15.60
N ARG A 424 8.84 -7.71 -15.51
CA ARG A 424 8.83 -8.75 -14.49
C ARG A 424 8.98 -8.15 -13.09
N THR A 425 9.86 -7.17 -12.93
CA THR A 425 10.05 -6.43 -11.68
C THR A 425 8.77 -5.73 -11.26
N LEU A 426 8.12 -4.98 -12.18
CA LEU A 426 6.85 -4.30 -11.92
C LEU A 426 5.77 -5.29 -11.48
N GLY A 427 5.56 -6.35 -12.25
CA GLY A 427 4.56 -7.37 -11.94
C GLY A 427 4.83 -8.07 -10.61
N ALA A 428 6.09 -8.43 -10.33
CA ALA A 428 6.46 -9.10 -9.08
C ALA A 428 6.34 -8.18 -7.86
N THR A 429 6.74 -6.91 -8.01
CA THR A 429 6.61 -5.89 -6.97
C THR A 429 5.14 -5.73 -6.59
N PHE A 430 4.27 -5.53 -7.57
CA PHE A 430 2.85 -5.31 -7.31
C PHE A 430 2.13 -6.57 -6.81
N ALA A 431 2.43 -7.75 -7.35
CA ALA A 431 1.89 -9.01 -6.85
C ALA A 431 2.29 -9.28 -5.39
N THR A 432 3.53 -8.95 -5.02
CA THR A 432 4.01 -9.01 -3.63
C THR A 432 3.27 -7.97 -2.77
N LEU A 433 3.09 -6.77 -3.30
CA LEU A 433 2.39 -5.69 -2.61
C LEU A 433 0.93 -6.05 -2.31
N VAL A 434 0.24 -6.82 -3.17
CA VAL A 434 -1.11 -7.31 -2.85
C VAL A 434 -1.11 -8.18 -1.59
N PHE A 435 -0.12 -9.08 -1.41
CA PHE A 435 0.01 -9.85 -0.17
C PHE A 435 0.33 -8.97 1.03
N VAL A 436 1.28 -8.03 0.87
CA VAL A 436 1.61 -7.03 1.90
C VAL A 436 0.37 -6.26 2.32
N THR A 437 -0.43 -5.77 1.37
CA THR A 437 -1.68 -5.08 1.63
C THR A 437 -2.60 -5.94 2.46
N VAL A 438 -2.92 -7.17 2.03
CA VAL A 438 -3.85 -8.06 2.73
C VAL A 438 -3.42 -8.34 4.16
N LEU A 439 -2.13 -8.58 4.40
CA LEU A 439 -1.61 -8.88 5.73
C LEU A 439 -1.54 -7.63 6.60
N TYR A 440 -1.10 -6.51 6.05
CA TYR A 440 -0.90 -5.30 6.84
C TYR A 440 -2.23 -4.63 7.20
N THR A 441 -3.29 -4.82 6.39
CA THR A 441 -4.66 -4.35 6.72
C THR A 441 -5.31 -5.06 7.91
N PHE A 442 -4.74 -6.15 8.42
CA PHE A 442 -5.16 -6.69 9.73
C PHE A 442 -4.67 -5.84 10.90
N VAL A 443 -3.66 -4.99 10.68
CA VAL A 443 -2.99 -4.24 11.75
C VAL A 443 -3.20 -2.73 11.61
N GLU A 444 -3.21 -2.21 10.39
CA GLU A 444 -3.23 -0.78 10.10
C GLU A 444 -4.17 -0.46 8.94
N ARG A 445 -4.71 0.76 8.91
CA ARG A 445 -5.48 1.27 7.77
C ARG A 445 -4.61 1.76 6.63
N ILE A 446 -4.03 0.79 5.93
CA ILE A 446 -2.99 1.08 4.96
C ILE A 446 -3.43 2.01 3.82
N PHE A 447 -4.71 1.99 3.43
CA PHE A 447 -5.23 2.90 2.40
C PHE A 447 -5.50 4.33 2.89
N ARG A 448 -5.57 4.55 4.20
CA ARG A 448 -5.56 5.89 4.82
C ARG A 448 -4.16 6.49 4.80
N LEU A 449 -3.10 5.66 4.80
CA LEU A 449 -1.72 6.10 4.67
C LEU A 449 -1.47 6.60 3.24
N ARG A 450 -1.44 7.94 3.07
CA ARG A 450 -1.44 8.59 1.76
C ARG A 450 -0.36 8.06 0.82
N ALA A 451 0.89 7.98 1.30
CA ALA A 451 2.01 7.50 0.50
C ALA A 451 1.77 6.06 0.01
N PHE A 452 1.46 5.12 0.91
CA PHE A 452 1.22 3.73 0.53
C PHE A 452 0.09 3.60 -0.50
N SER A 453 -1.05 4.23 -0.22
CA SER A 453 -2.23 4.20 -1.10
C SER A 453 -1.91 4.74 -2.49
N PHE A 454 -1.18 5.87 -2.58
CA PHE A 454 -0.72 6.42 -3.84
C PHE A 454 0.13 5.41 -4.64
N TYR A 455 1.18 4.81 -4.03
CA TYR A 455 2.04 3.87 -4.76
C TYR A 455 1.35 2.55 -5.10
N PHE A 456 0.44 2.08 -4.25
CA PHE A 456 -0.37 0.90 -4.55
C PHE A 456 -1.15 1.10 -5.85
N TRP A 457 -1.90 2.21 -5.96
CA TRP A 457 -2.70 2.52 -7.15
C TRP A 457 -1.86 2.88 -8.37
N LEU A 458 -0.71 3.56 -8.18
CA LEU A 458 0.26 3.83 -9.24
C LEU A 458 0.80 2.52 -9.86
N LEU A 459 1.30 1.60 -9.03
CA LEU A 459 1.86 0.33 -9.49
C LEU A 459 0.77 -0.57 -10.11
N ALA A 460 -0.43 -0.59 -9.54
CA ALA A 460 -1.59 -1.27 -10.13
C ALA A 460 -1.89 -0.75 -11.54
N GLY A 461 -1.91 0.57 -11.71
CA GLY A 461 -2.17 1.23 -12.99
C GLY A 461 -1.09 0.90 -14.02
N LEU A 462 0.19 0.93 -13.60
CA LEU A 462 1.32 0.57 -14.45
C LEU A 462 1.24 -0.88 -14.92
N VAL A 463 0.88 -1.82 -14.04
CA VAL A 463 0.71 -3.24 -14.39
C VAL A 463 -0.34 -3.41 -15.47
N ILE A 464 -1.53 -2.82 -15.30
CA ILE A 464 -2.61 -2.91 -16.29
C ILE A 464 -2.24 -2.22 -17.60
N ASN A 465 -1.58 -1.06 -17.55
CA ASN A 465 -1.08 -0.36 -18.73
C ASN A 465 -0.13 -1.26 -19.54
N MET A 466 0.86 -1.86 -18.88
CA MET A 466 1.82 -2.75 -19.53
C MET A 466 1.18 -4.04 -20.03
N CYS A 467 0.13 -4.54 -19.36
CA CYS A 467 -0.65 -5.66 -19.85
C CYS A 467 -1.32 -5.34 -21.19
N HIS A 468 -1.96 -4.18 -21.31
CA HIS A 468 -2.57 -3.73 -22.55
C HIS A 468 -1.55 -3.58 -23.68
N MET A 469 -0.39 -2.97 -23.39
CA MET A 469 0.71 -2.85 -24.36
C MET A 469 1.17 -4.22 -24.86
N LYS A 470 1.40 -5.18 -23.95
CA LYS A 470 1.84 -6.54 -24.33
C LYS A 470 0.78 -7.30 -25.11
N MET A 471 -0.49 -7.23 -24.72
CA MET A 471 -1.58 -7.86 -25.47
C MET A 471 -1.71 -7.30 -26.89
N ALA A 472 -1.54 -5.99 -27.06
CA ALA A 472 -1.53 -5.35 -28.37
C ALA A 472 -0.38 -5.85 -29.25
N LEU A 473 0.84 -5.96 -28.69
CA LEU A 473 2.01 -6.50 -29.40
C LEU A 473 1.80 -7.97 -29.82
N ILE A 474 1.25 -8.80 -28.94
CA ILE A 474 0.93 -10.20 -29.25
C ILE A 474 -0.13 -10.29 -30.36
N LYS A 475 -1.17 -9.45 -30.31
CA LYS A 475 -2.21 -9.41 -31.33
C LYS A 475 -1.66 -8.98 -32.69
N ALA A 476 -0.78 -7.97 -32.73
CA ALA A 476 -0.12 -7.52 -33.95
C ALA A 476 0.77 -8.62 -34.56
N ALA A 477 1.55 -9.32 -33.73
CA ALA A 477 2.38 -10.44 -34.19
C ALA A 477 1.58 -11.64 -34.73
N ARG A 478 0.31 -11.80 -34.30
CA ARG A 478 -0.59 -12.88 -34.75
C ARG A 478 -1.40 -12.55 -36.00
N GLN A 479 -1.39 -11.30 -36.48
CA GLN A 479 -2.02 -10.96 -37.75
C GLN A 479 -0.99 -11.24 -38.86
N PRO A 480 -1.00 -12.42 -39.51
CA PRO A 480 -0.10 -12.67 -40.64
C PRO A 480 -0.38 -11.62 -41.71
N HIS A 481 0.66 -11.24 -42.47
CA HIS A 481 0.63 -10.36 -43.64
C HIS A 481 -0.31 -10.90 -44.74
N ALA A 482 -1.62 -10.95 -44.48
CA ALA A 482 -2.65 -11.32 -45.43
C ALA A 482 -2.77 -10.29 -46.57
N THR A 483 -2.08 -9.16 -46.47
CA THR A 483 -2.04 -8.11 -47.49
C THR A 483 -0.86 -8.20 -48.46
N ALA A 484 0.13 -9.09 -48.26
CA ALA A 484 1.29 -9.17 -49.16
C ALA A 484 1.13 -10.13 -50.34
N ILE A 485 0.15 -11.04 -50.32
CA ILE A 485 -0.04 -12.06 -51.38
C ILE A 485 -1.17 -11.66 -52.37
N GLY A 486 -1.97 -10.63 -52.04
CA GLY A 486 -3.08 -10.18 -52.88
C GLY A 486 -2.69 -9.30 -54.08
N ASP A 487 -1.58 -8.56 -54.00
CA ASP A 487 -1.18 -7.62 -55.06
C ASP A 487 -0.24 -8.22 -56.12
N SER A 488 0.41 -9.35 -55.85
CA SER A 488 1.27 -10.01 -56.85
C SER A 488 0.48 -10.64 -58.00
N ARG A 489 -0.84 -10.89 -57.83
CA ARG A 489 -1.72 -11.44 -58.87
C ARG A 489 -2.33 -10.38 -59.80
N LYS A 490 -2.21 -9.09 -59.47
CA LYS A 490 -2.70 -7.99 -60.33
C LYS A 490 -1.59 -7.33 -61.17
N LEU A 491 -0.34 -7.76 -61.01
CA LEU A 491 0.79 -7.33 -61.85
C LEU A 491 1.20 -8.40 -62.89
N LEU A 492 0.45 -9.51 -62.96
CA LEU A 492 0.61 -10.57 -63.97
C LEU A 492 -0.65 -10.73 -64.86
N GLN A 493 -1.57 -9.77 -64.80
CA GLN A 493 -2.63 -9.53 -65.80
C GLN A 493 -2.46 -8.11 -66.30
#